data_AF-A0A0J8RFC4-F1
#
_entry.id   AF-A0A0J8RFC4-F1
#
_cell.length_a   1.000
_cell.length_b   1.000
_cell.length_c   1.000
_cell.angle_alpha   90.00
_cell.angle_beta   90.00
_cell.angle_gamma   90.00
#
_symmetry.space_group_name_H-M   'P 1'
#
loop_
_entity.id
_entity.type
_entity.pdbx_description
1 polymer ?
#
loop_
_entity_poly.entity_id
_entity_poly.type
_entity_poly.pdbx_seq_one_letter_code
_entity_poly.pdbx_strand_id
1 'polypeptide(L)'
;MAFRAAWLLVLYLCALAAHAIPPPLEARGRPVLPEKDPFYIPPEGYEKAAPGEILRSREVPYPIAAFTTFRINLAGAYQLLYRSSDNFGKPTATVTTVLVPHKADYNKVVSYQVAEDAASINCAPSMGCHCSRFRRPQGCLLGERSRGICGARRHPCDFGLDQDHWGQL
;
A
#
# COMPACT_ATOMS: atom_id res chain seq x y z
N MET A 1 -1.37 20.57 -59.38
CA MET A 1 -1.48 21.19 -58.03
C MET A 1 -2.23 20.32 -57.01
N ALA A 2 -3.18 19.47 -57.42
CA ALA A 2 -3.94 18.60 -56.51
C ALA A 2 -3.11 17.54 -55.73
N PHE A 3 -2.03 17.01 -56.34
CA PHE A 3 -1.18 16.01 -55.68
C PHE A 3 -0.45 16.53 -54.43
N ARG A 4 -0.02 17.79 -54.40
CA ARG A 4 0.67 18.36 -53.23
C ARG A 4 -0.31 18.59 -52.06
N ALA A 5 -1.55 18.97 -52.36
CA ALA A 5 -2.60 19.14 -51.35
C ALA A 5 -3.04 17.80 -50.73
N ALA A 6 -3.11 16.73 -51.54
CA ALA A 6 -3.41 15.39 -51.05
C ALA A 6 -2.34 14.86 -50.08
N TRP A 7 -1.06 15.09 -50.39
CA TRP A 7 0.05 14.70 -49.51
C TRP A 7 0.07 15.47 -48.20
N LEU A 8 -0.22 16.78 -48.23
CA LEU A 8 -0.31 17.59 -47.02
C LEU A 8 -1.50 17.19 -46.14
N LEU A 9 -2.64 16.82 -46.73
CA LEU A 9 -3.78 16.29 -45.98
C LEU A 9 -3.50 14.92 -45.35
N VAL A 10 -2.80 14.03 -46.05
CA VAL A 10 -2.39 12.73 -45.50
C VAL A 10 -1.42 12.93 -44.33
N LEU A 11 -0.44 13.82 -44.46
CA LEU A 11 0.49 14.13 -43.36
C LEU A 11 -0.22 14.77 -42.16
N TYR A 12 -1.19 15.65 -42.41
CA TYR A 12 -2.00 16.28 -41.35
C TYR A 12 -2.89 15.26 -40.62
N LEU A 13 -3.50 14.32 -41.35
CA LEU A 13 -4.29 13.23 -40.78
C LEU A 13 -3.43 12.24 -39.98
N CYS A 14 -2.21 11.92 -40.44
CA CYS A 14 -1.26 11.12 -39.66
C CYS A 14 -0.78 11.83 -38.39
N ALA A 15 -0.56 13.15 -38.43
CA ALA A 15 -0.16 13.92 -37.25
C ALA A 15 -1.28 14.00 -36.20
N LEU A 16 -2.55 14.09 -36.62
CA LEU A 16 -3.71 13.99 -35.73
C LEU A 16 -3.85 12.61 -35.08
N ALA A 17 -3.58 11.53 -35.82
CA ALA A 17 -3.63 10.16 -35.27
C ALA A 17 -2.54 9.90 -34.20
N ALA A 18 -1.38 10.55 -34.31
CA ALA A 18 -0.28 10.38 -33.36
C ALA A 18 -0.56 10.95 -31.95
N HIS A 19 -1.47 11.93 -31.83
CA HIS A 19 -1.86 12.53 -30.54
C HIS A 19 -2.94 11.73 -29.80
N ALA A 20 -3.52 10.71 -30.44
CA ALA A 20 -4.59 9.90 -29.87
C ALA A 20 -4.09 8.66 -29.11
N ILE A 21 -2.78 8.54 -28.87
CA ILE A 21 -2.22 7.45 -28.07
C ILE A 21 -2.51 7.78 -26.60
N PRO A 22 -3.45 7.07 -25.93
CA PRO A 22 -3.60 7.24 -24.50
C PRO A 22 -2.27 6.87 -23.83
N PRO A 23 -1.84 7.59 -22.77
CA PRO A 23 -0.71 7.14 -21.98
C PRO A 23 -0.95 5.69 -21.54
N PRO A 24 0.09 4.85 -21.46
CA PRO A 24 -0.07 3.50 -20.99
C PRO A 24 -0.79 3.54 -19.65
N LEU A 25 -1.90 2.79 -19.55
CA LEU A 25 -2.55 2.53 -18.27
C LEU A 25 -1.51 1.84 -17.40
N GLU A 26 -0.95 2.56 -16.42
CA GLU A 26 -0.15 1.91 -15.39
C GLU A 26 -0.97 0.76 -14.82
N ALA A 27 -0.52 -0.46 -15.09
CA ALA A 27 -1.15 -1.64 -14.56
C ALA A 27 -1.18 -1.47 -13.03
N ARG A 28 -2.38 -1.42 -12.44
CA ARG A 28 -2.52 -1.52 -10.98
C ARG A 28 -1.97 -2.88 -10.57
N GLY A 29 -0.68 -2.91 -10.27
CA GLY A 29 0.03 -4.08 -9.81
C GLY A 29 -0.61 -4.59 -8.53
N ARG A 30 -0.53 -5.89 -8.29
CA ARG A 30 -0.90 -6.43 -6.98
C ARG A 30 0.13 -5.92 -5.97
N PRO A 31 -0.30 -5.52 -4.76
CA PRO A 31 0.64 -5.16 -3.71
C PRO A 31 1.68 -6.27 -3.51
N VAL A 32 2.96 -5.89 -3.50
CA VAL A 32 4.07 -6.81 -3.22
C VAL A 32 4.05 -7.13 -1.74
N LEU A 33 4.11 -8.41 -1.39
CA LEU A 33 4.14 -8.83 0.01
C LEU A 33 5.37 -8.24 0.73
N PRO A 34 5.25 -7.79 2.00
CA PRO A 34 6.36 -7.27 2.81
C PRO A 34 7.59 -8.16 2.82
N GLU A 35 7.37 -9.47 2.91
CA GLU A 35 8.44 -10.46 2.90
C GLU A 35 9.29 -10.43 1.62
N LYS A 36 8.72 -9.95 0.51
CA LYS A 36 9.37 -9.83 -0.81
C LYS A 36 9.72 -8.39 -1.18
N ASP A 37 9.45 -7.43 -0.30
CA ASP A 37 9.66 -6.03 -0.56
C ASP A 37 10.96 -5.55 0.13
N PRO A 38 12.00 -5.18 -0.64
CA PRO A 38 13.27 -4.70 -0.09
C PRO A 38 13.13 -3.50 0.85
N PHE A 39 12.03 -2.74 0.74
CA PHE A 39 11.76 -1.62 1.64
C PHE A 39 11.62 -2.03 3.11
N TYR A 40 11.25 -3.29 3.40
CA TYR A 40 11.14 -3.80 4.77
C TYR A 40 12.48 -4.31 5.33
N ILE A 41 13.55 -4.38 4.52
CA ILE A 41 14.88 -4.88 4.93
C ILE A 41 15.74 -3.71 5.41
N PRO A 42 15.98 -3.52 6.71
CA PRO A 42 16.73 -2.36 7.19
C PRO A 42 18.15 -2.28 6.61
N PRO A 43 18.68 -1.06 6.37
CA PRO A 43 20.04 -0.88 5.88
C PRO A 43 21.07 -1.37 6.91
N GLU A 44 22.26 -1.73 6.45
CA GLU A 44 23.34 -2.12 7.36
C GLU A 44 23.69 -1.00 8.34
N GLY A 45 23.87 -1.35 9.62
CA GLY A 45 24.23 -0.40 10.66
C GLY A 45 23.08 0.45 11.20
N TYR A 46 21.83 0.17 10.81
CA TYR A 46 20.64 0.84 11.36
C TYR A 46 20.53 0.74 12.89
N GLU A 47 21.20 -0.25 13.50
CA GLU A 47 21.23 -0.47 14.94
C GLU A 47 21.85 0.71 15.70
N LYS A 48 22.73 1.47 15.03
CA LYS A 48 23.39 2.66 15.58
C LYS A 48 22.54 3.92 15.52
N ALA A 49 21.47 3.92 14.72
CA ALA A 49 20.55 5.05 14.62
C ALA A 49 19.75 5.22 15.92
N ALA A 50 19.25 6.43 16.17
CA ALA A 50 18.44 6.73 17.35
C ALA A 50 17.02 6.14 17.24
N PRO A 51 16.37 5.74 18.35
CA PRO A 51 14.94 5.40 18.34
C PRO A 51 14.10 6.53 17.72
N GLY A 52 13.27 6.19 16.74
CA GLY A 52 12.44 7.14 15.98
C GLY A 52 13.10 7.71 14.73
N GLU A 53 14.38 7.46 14.48
CA GLU A 53 15.08 7.95 13.31
C GLU A 53 14.55 7.28 12.03
N ILE A 54 14.26 8.10 11.01
CA ILE A 54 13.76 7.63 9.71
C ILE A 54 14.95 7.09 8.91
N LEU A 55 14.91 5.80 8.62
CA LEU A 55 15.93 5.08 7.85
C LEU A 55 15.67 5.20 6.35
N ARG A 56 14.40 5.10 5.93
CA ARG A 56 13.97 5.26 4.53
C ARG A 56 12.55 5.80 4.46
N SER A 57 12.26 6.52 3.39
CA SER A 57 10.92 7.00 3.05
C SER A 57 10.61 6.70 1.60
N ARG A 58 9.36 6.33 1.31
CA ARG A 58 8.84 6.28 -0.06
C ARG A 58 7.39 6.75 -0.08
N GLU A 59 6.95 7.24 -1.24
CA GLU A 59 5.51 7.35 -1.51
C GLU A 59 4.88 5.97 -1.55
N VAL A 60 3.61 5.89 -1.15
CA VAL A 60 2.88 4.62 -1.19
C VAL A 60 2.79 4.12 -2.64
N PRO A 61 3.25 2.89 -2.95
CA PRO A 61 3.25 2.39 -4.32
C PRO A 61 1.84 2.02 -4.83
N TYR A 62 0.85 2.00 -3.92
CA TYR A 62 -0.53 1.63 -4.25
C TYR A 62 -1.51 2.59 -3.56
N PRO A 63 -2.70 2.83 -4.16
CA PRO A 63 -3.72 3.65 -3.53
C PRO A 63 -4.15 3.10 -2.16
N ILE A 64 -4.38 4.00 -1.21
CA ILE A 64 -4.96 3.63 0.08
C ILE A 64 -6.40 3.14 -0.14
N ALA A 65 -6.66 1.90 0.22
CA ALA A 65 -7.92 1.20 -0.02
C ALA A 65 -8.51 0.52 1.23
N ALA A 66 -7.91 0.73 2.40
CA ALA A 66 -8.46 0.28 3.70
C ALA A 66 -9.87 0.82 3.98
N PHE A 67 -10.27 1.94 3.37
CA PHE A 67 -11.57 2.55 3.55
C PHE A 67 -12.47 2.18 2.37
N THR A 68 -13.05 0.98 2.42
CA THR A 68 -13.90 0.44 1.34
C THR A 68 -15.16 1.28 1.10
N THR A 69 -15.65 1.98 2.14
CA THR A 69 -16.85 2.83 2.07
C THR A 69 -16.54 4.29 1.69
N PHE A 70 -15.32 4.78 1.95
CA PHE A 70 -14.96 6.19 1.73
C PHE A 70 -13.62 6.30 1.02
N ARG A 71 -13.62 6.85 -0.21
CA ARG A 71 -12.40 7.26 -0.88
C ARG A 71 -11.78 8.42 -0.09
N ILE A 72 -10.69 8.17 0.62
CA ILE A 72 -9.96 9.25 1.28
C ILE A 72 -9.17 10.02 0.23
N ASN A 73 -9.52 11.30 0.06
CA ASN A 73 -8.76 12.23 -0.77
C ASN A 73 -7.61 12.82 0.06
N LEU A 74 -6.38 12.37 -0.22
CA LEU A 74 -5.16 12.80 0.47
C LEU A 74 -4.33 13.69 -0.44
N ALA A 75 -3.58 14.62 0.16
CA ALA A 75 -2.53 15.38 -0.54
C ALA A 75 -1.28 14.51 -0.75
N GLY A 76 -1.02 13.56 0.15
CA GLY A 76 0.07 12.60 0.01
C GLY A 76 -0.06 11.44 0.98
N ALA A 77 0.63 10.33 0.67
CA ALA A 77 0.74 9.20 1.56
C ALA A 77 2.13 8.57 1.42
N TYR A 78 2.76 8.31 2.56
CA TYR A 78 4.16 7.90 2.63
C TYR A 78 4.30 6.69 3.54
N GLN A 79 5.20 5.78 3.17
CA GLN A 79 5.70 4.76 4.08
C GLN A 79 7.06 5.18 4.60
N LEU A 80 7.23 5.09 5.93
CA LEU A 80 8.46 5.41 6.62
C LEU A 80 8.97 4.14 7.30
N LEU A 81 10.17 3.71 6.93
CA LEU A 81 10.94 2.73 7.70
C LEU A 81 11.73 3.51 8.74
N TYR A 82 11.55 3.18 10.01
CA TYR A 82 12.23 3.86 11.11
C TYR A 82 12.80 2.87 12.11
N ARG A 83 13.82 3.32 12.84
CA ARG A 83 14.48 2.55 13.89
C ARG A 83 13.61 2.58 15.15
N SER A 84 13.33 1.42 15.72
CA SER A 84 12.58 1.22 16.97
C SER A 84 13.37 0.33 17.95
N SER A 85 12.75 -0.07 19.06
CA SER A 85 13.31 -1.00 20.04
C SER A 85 12.31 -2.13 20.32
N ASP A 86 12.80 -3.36 20.51
CA ASP A 86 11.97 -4.48 20.93
C ASP A 86 11.71 -4.46 22.46
N ASN A 87 10.98 -5.46 22.95
CA ASN A 87 10.65 -5.59 24.39
C ASN A 87 11.88 -5.81 25.29
N PHE A 88 13.03 -6.18 24.72
CA PHE A 88 14.30 -6.35 25.43
C PHE A 88 15.24 -5.15 25.25
N GLY A 89 14.76 -4.06 24.62
CA GLY A 89 15.55 -2.86 24.33
C GLY A 89 16.55 -3.04 23.20
N LYS A 90 16.51 -4.12 22.43
CA LYS A 90 17.39 -4.32 21.28
C LYS A 90 16.90 -3.50 20.08
N PRO A 91 17.81 -2.97 19.24
CA PRO A 91 17.42 -2.25 18.03
C PRO A 91 16.61 -3.13 17.09
N THR A 92 15.52 -2.58 16.57
CA THR A 92 14.70 -3.21 15.52
C THR A 92 14.25 -2.14 14.52
N ALA A 93 13.71 -2.52 13.37
CA ALA A 93 13.18 -1.59 12.38
C ALA A 93 11.73 -1.95 12.07
N THR A 94 10.89 -0.94 11.87
CA THR A 94 9.48 -1.14 11.53
C THR A 94 8.98 -0.06 10.58
N VAL A 95 7.85 -0.32 9.94
CA VAL A 95 7.26 0.55 8.91
C VAL A 95 5.96 1.15 9.40
N THR A 96 5.80 2.46 9.23
CA THR A 96 4.54 3.16 9.43
C THR A 96 4.06 3.81 8.14
N THR A 97 2.75 4.01 8.01
CA THR A 97 2.14 4.76 6.90
C THR A 97 1.63 6.10 7.41
N VAL A 98 2.14 7.18 6.83
CA VAL A 98 1.72 8.56 7.13
C VAL A 98 0.79 9.04 6.03
N LEU A 99 -0.39 9.51 6.42
CA LEU A 99 -1.40 10.06 5.52
C LEU A 99 -1.45 11.58 5.71
N VAL A 100 -1.26 12.34 4.64
CA VAL A 100 -1.25 13.80 4.67
C VAL A 100 -2.54 14.33 4.04
N PRO A 101 -3.45 14.94 4.82
CA PRO A 101 -4.66 15.54 4.28
C PRO A 101 -4.36 16.84 3.52
N HIS A 102 -5.29 17.27 2.67
CA HIS A 102 -5.24 18.61 2.08
C HIS A 102 -5.32 19.66 3.19
N LYS A 103 -4.46 20.69 3.14
CA LYS A 103 -4.35 21.74 4.16
C LYS A 103 -4.04 21.21 5.56
N ALA A 104 -3.10 20.26 5.66
CA ALA A 104 -2.66 19.71 6.93
C ALA A 104 -2.07 20.77 7.87
N ASP A 105 -2.42 20.68 9.16
CA ASP A 105 -1.76 21.42 10.25
C ASP A 105 -0.62 20.53 10.78
N TYR A 106 0.63 20.86 10.41
CA TYR A 106 1.81 20.06 10.76
C TYR A 106 2.18 20.09 12.25
N ASN A 107 1.48 20.89 13.07
CA ASN A 107 1.63 20.87 14.53
C ASN A 107 0.70 19.84 15.21
N LYS A 108 -0.15 19.16 14.44
CA LYS A 108 -1.10 18.16 14.95
C LYS A 108 -0.83 16.81 14.33
N VAL A 109 -0.78 15.79 15.17
CA VAL A 109 -0.57 14.40 14.75
C VAL A 109 -1.66 13.53 15.38
N VAL A 110 -2.27 12.69 14.56
CA VAL A 110 -3.18 11.64 15.01
C VAL A 110 -2.49 10.30 14.75
N SER A 111 -2.27 9.54 15.81
CA SER A 111 -1.80 8.15 15.70
C SER A 111 -3.01 7.23 15.71
N TYR A 112 -3.17 6.43 14.66
CA TYR A 112 -4.24 5.44 14.56
C TYR A 112 -3.66 4.03 14.54
N GLN A 113 -4.12 3.20 15.47
CA GLN A 113 -3.68 1.82 15.62
C GLN A 113 -4.76 0.89 15.05
N VAL A 114 -4.38 0.16 14.01
CA VAL A 114 -5.22 -0.88 13.41
C VAL A 114 -5.17 -2.12 14.30
N ALA A 115 -6.30 -2.81 14.48
CA ALA A 115 -6.31 -4.12 15.12
C ALA A 115 -5.68 -5.16 14.19
N GLU A 116 -4.38 -5.41 14.37
CA GLU A 116 -3.64 -6.49 13.73
C GLU A 116 -3.80 -7.77 14.56
N ASP A 117 -4.63 -8.72 14.07
CA ASP A 117 -4.88 -10.01 14.73
C ASP A 117 -4.16 -11.17 14.03
N ALA A 118 -2.87 -10.96 13.76
CA ALA A 118 -2.01 -11.93 13.11
C ALA A 118 -0.53 -11.73 13.47
N ALA A 119 0.25 -12.80 13.41
CA ALA A 119 1.68 -12.79 13.72
C ALA A 119 2.56 -13.01 12.48
N SER A 120 2.18 -12.43 11.34
CA SER A 120 2.93 -12.53 10.09
C SER A 120 3.24 -11.14 9.55
N ILE A 121 4.47 -10.92 9.08
CA ILE A 121 4.89 -9.66 8.45
C ILE A 121 3.99 -9.28 7.27
N ASN A 122 3.39 -10.27 6.60
CA ASN A 122 2.49 -10.06 5.47
C ASN A 122 1.13 -9.47 5.88
N CYS A 123 0.81 -9.47 7.17
CA CYS A 123 -0.39 -8.85 7.74
C CYS A 123 -0.15 -7.41 8.21
N ALA A 124 1.07 -6.88 8.06
CA ALA A 124 1.44 -5.57 8.59
C ALA A 124 0.45 -4.48 8.11
N PRO A 125 0.01 -3.57 9.00
CA PRO A 125 -0.94 -2.52 8.66
C PRO A 125 -0.48 -1.65 7.49
N SER A 126 0.84 -1.43 7.36
CA SER A 126 1.45 -0.68 6.27
C SER A 126 1.13 -1.26 4.88
N MET A 127 0.86 -2.56 4.79
CA MET A 127 0.38 -3.21 3.58
C MET A 127 -1.13 -3.34 3.49
N GLY A 128 -1.80 -3.64 4.61
CA GLY A 128 -3.26 -3.72 4.66
C GLY A 128 -3.91 -2.43 4.12
N CYS A 129 -3.29 -1.27 4.37
CA CYS A 129 -3.71 0.01 3.81
C CYS A 129 -3.83 0.04 2.28
N HIS A 130 -3.02 -0.72 1.56
CA HIS A 130 -3.01 -0.76 0.09
C HIS A 130 -4.02 -1.72 -0.52
N CYS A 131 -4.66 -2.55 0.30
CA CYS A 131 -5.45 -3.64 -0.21
C CYS A 131 -6.93 -3.28 -0.37
N SER A 132 -7.41 -3.15 -1.61
CA SER A 132 -8.81 -2.83 -1.92
C SER A 132 -9.76 -4.02 -1.90
N ARG A 133 -9.28 -5.21 -1.54
CA ARG A 133 -10.04 -6.47 -1.61
C ARG A 133 -10.37 -7.03 -0.23
N PHE A 134 -10.64 -6.13 0.72
CA PHE A 134 -11.24 -6.49 1.99
C PHE A 134 -12.70 -6.91 1.76
N ARG A 135 -12.94 -8.23 1.63
CA ARG A 135 -14.19 -8.83 1.15
C ARG A 135 -15.32 -8.85 2.19
N ARG A 136 -15.26 -7.99 3.21
CA ARG A 136 -16.35 -7.74 4.16
C ARG A 136 -16.36 -6.23 4.52
N PRO A 137 -17.50 -5.54 4.47
CA PRO A 137 -17.60 -4.11 4.80
C PRO A 137 -17.49 -3.80 6.31
N GLN A 138 -17.10 -4.76 7.15
CA GLN A 138 -16.90 -4.55 8.57
C GLN A 138 -15.42 -4.30 8.82
N GLY A 139 -15.06 -3.02 8.89
CA GLY A 139 -13.73 -2.60 9.36
C GLY A 139 -13.38 -3.28 10.68
N CYS A 140 -12.10 -3.23 11.04
CA CYS A 140 -11.53 -3.66 12.32
C CYS A 140 -12.44 -3.34 13.53
N LEU A 141 -13.41 -4.19 13.81
CA LEU A 141 -14.30 -4.11 14.96
C LEU A 141 -14.67 -5.53 15.39
N LEU A 142 -14.17 -5.85 16.60
CA LEU A 142 -14.67 -6.76 17.63
C LEU A 142 -15.13 -8.17 17.24
N GLY A 143 -14.48 -9.17 17.88
CA GLY A 143 -15.12 -10.44 18.20
C GLY A 143 -14.17 -11.64 18.30
N GLU A 144 -13.89 -12.05 19.53
CA GLU A 144 -13.37 -13.34 20.02
C GLU A 144 -12.37 -14.15 19.16
N ARG A 145 -11.10 -14.09 19.59
CA ARG A 145 -10.12 -15.18 19.66
C ARG A 145 -10.32 -16.33 18.66
N SER A 146 -9.82 -16.19 17.45
CA SER A 146 -9.41 -17.35 16.64
C SER A 146 -8.31 -16.96 15.66
N ARG A 147 -7.21 -17.72 15.69
CA ARG A 147 -5.94 -17.42 15.02
C ARG A 147 -6.15 -17.21 13.51
N GLY A 148 -6.20 -15.95 13.08
CA GLY A 148 -6.14 -15.58 11.66
C GLY A 148 -4.70 -15.67 11.17
N ILE A 149 -4.35 -16.73 10.44
CA ILE A 149 -3.12 -16.76 9.66
C ILE A 149 -3.44 -16.00 8.35
N CYS A 150 -2.68 -14.96 7.99
CA CYS A 150 -2.67 -14.47 6.60
C CYS A 150 -2.20 -15.63 5.71
N GLY A 151 -3.14 -16.41 5.21
CA GLY A 151 -2.87 -17.65 4.52
C GLY A 151 -2.20 -17.37 3.18
N ALA A 152 -0.98 -17.88 3.01
CA ALA A 152 -0.21 -17.85 1.76
C ALA A 152 -0.86 -18.59 0.56
N ARG A 153 -2.11 -19.05 0.70
CA ARG A 153 -2.82 -19.89 -0.30
C ARG A 153 -3.88 -19.14 -1.12
N ARG A 154 -4.18 -17.87 -0.83
CA ARG A 154 -5.05 -17.01 -1.67
C ARG A 154 -4.37 -15.66 -1.94
N HIS A 155 -4.93 -14.84 -2.83
CA HIS A 155 -4.33 -13.58 -3.29
C HIS A 155 -3.74 -12.75 -2.12
N PRO A 156 -2.66 -11.95 -2.32
CA PRO A 156 -2.03 -11.09 -1.28
C PRO A 156 -2.95 -10.08 -0.57
N CYS A 157 -4.21 -10.06 -0.99
CA CYS A 157 -5.24 -9.13 -0.63
C CYS A 157 -6.53 -9.83 -0.18
N ASP A 158 -6.56 -11.16 -0.19
CA ASP A 158 -7.71 -11.97 0.21
C ASP A 158 -7.58 -12.26 1.71
N PHE A 159 -7.95 -11.28 2.51
CA PHE A 159 -8.13 -11.42 3.97
C PHE A 159 -9.43 -12.19 4.23
N GLY A 160 -9.47 -13.45 3.79
CA GLY A 160 -10.55 -14.38 4.09
C GLY A 160 -10.17 -15.21 5.31
N LEU A 161 -11.02 -15.21 6.34
CA LEU A 161 -11.07 -16.32 7.29
C LEU A 161 -11.27 -17.59 6.45
N ASP A 162 -10.34 -18.54 6.53
CA ASP A 162 -10.46 -19.85 5.89
C ASP A 162 -11.64 -20.60 6.54
N GLN A 163 -12.84 -20.42 5.97
CA GLN A 163 -14.06 -21.05 6.45
C GLN A 163 -14.18 -22.53 6.02
N ASP A 164 -13.25 -23.03 5.21
CA ASP A 164 -13.39 -24.34 4.55
C ASP A 164 -13.13 -25.53 5.51
N HIS A 165 -12.70 -25.25 6.75
CA HIS A 165 -12.46 -26.26 7.79
C HIS A 165 -13.51 -26.32 8.91
N TRP A 166 -14.55 -25.49 8.89
CA TRP A 166 -15.54 -25.39 9.98
C TRP A 166 -16.76 -26.32 9.86
N GLY A 167 -16.65 -27.40 9.09
CA GLY A 167 -17.72 -28.38 8.91
C GLY A 167 -17.61 -29.66 9.75
N GLN A 168 -16.60 -29.80 10.63
CA GLN A 168 -16.35 -31.07 11.35
C GLN A 168 -15.88 -30.92 12.80
N LEU A 169 -16.38 -29.93 13.53
CA LEU A 169 -16.38 -29.96 15.00
C LEU A 169 -17.73 -29.49 15.53
#